data_AF-A0A8T2BWH5-F1
#
_entry.id   AF-A0A8T2BWH5-F1
#
_cell.length_a   1.000
_cell.length_b   1.000
_cell.length_c   1.000
_cell.angle_alpha   90.00
_cell.angle_beta   90.00
_cell.angle_gamma   90.00
#
_symmetry.space_group_name_H-M   'P 1'
#
loop_
_entity.id
_entity.type
_entity.pdbx_description
1 polymer ?
#
loop_
_entity_poly.entity_id
_entity_poly.type
_entity_poly.pdbx_seq_one_letter_code
_entity_poly.pdbx_strand_id
1 'polypeptide(L)'
;MELNRWLPMILLIEIYQRPLIYQADLIVAKDDSGNFTTVNEAVAAAPENNAKRFVIYVKKGVYKEVIHVGKKKKNLTIIGDN
;
A
#
# COMPACT_ATOMS: atom_id res chain seq x y z
N MET A 1 -34.30 -5.66 28.53
CA MET A 1 -34.08 -6.42 27.27
C MET A 1 -33.83 -5.38 26.21
N GLU A 2 -32.57 -5.01 26.05
CA GLU A 2 -32.18 -3.73 25.44
C GLU A 2 -31.89 -3.89 23.94
N LEU A 3 -32.70 -3.18 23.17
CA LEU A 3 -32.34 -2.30 22.06
C LEU A 3 -30.83 -2.33 21.67
N ASN A 4 -30.48 -2.94 20.51
CA ASN A 4 -29.26 -2.72 19.68
C ASN A 4 -28.76 -3.99 18.97
N ARG A 5 -29.58 -4.62 18.12
CA ARG A 5 -29.16 -5.79 17.31
C ARG A 5 -29.21 -5.57 15.79
N TRP A 6 -29.18 -4.32 15.34
CA TRP A 6 -29.11 -3.99 13.92
C TRP A 6 -27.92 -3.06 13.71
N LEU A 7 -26.78 -3.64 13.32
CA LEU A 7 -25.68 -2.85 12.77
C LEU A 7 -26.23 -2.07 11.56
N PRO A 8 -26.05 -0.74 11.47
CA PRO A 8 -26.61 0.04 10.39
C PRO A 8 -25.97 -0.40 9.07
N MET A 9 -26.77 -0.58 8.03
CA MET A 9 -26.38 -0.94 6.66
C MET A 9 -25.20 -0.10 6.12
N ILE A 10 -24.98 1.11 6.67
CA ILE A 10 -23.81 1.97 6.43
C ILE A 10 -22.48 1.24 6.63
N LEU A 11 -22.35 0.39 7.66
CA LEU A 11 -21.12 -0.38 7.89
C LEU A 11 -20.82 -1.36 6.74
N LEU A 12 -21.85 -1.87 6.06
CA LEU A 12 -21.70 -2.80 4.93
C LEU A 12 -21.21 -2.12 3.66
N ILE A 13 -21.54 -0.84 3.47
CA ILE A 13 -21.05 -0.06 2.32
C ILE A 13 -19.58 0.32 2.53
N GLU A 14 -19.20 0.70 3.76
CA GLU A 14 -17.81 1.05 4.11
C GLU A 14 -16.82 -0.11 3.94
N ILE A 15 -17.25 -1.36 4.13
CA ILE A 15 -16.41 -2.54 3.84
C ILE A 15 -16.36 -2.89 2.35
N TYR A 16 -17.43 -2.59 1.58
CA TYR A 16 -17.49 -2.91 0.14
C TYR A 16 -16.74 -1.90 -0.75
N GLN A 17 -16.66 -0.64 -0.32
CA GLN A 17 -15.97 0.43 -1.05
C GLN A 17 -14.47 0.53 -0.75
N ARG A 18 -13.90 -0.35 0.08
CA ARG A 18 -12.45 -0.38 0.32
C ARG A 18 -11.75 -0.91 -0.93
N PRO A 19 -10.85 -0.13 -1.56
CA PRO A 19 -9.99 -0.69 -2.58
C PRO A 19 -9.17 -1.83 -1.97
N LEU A 20 -8.71 -2.78 -2.78
CA LEU A 20 -7.91 -3.94 -2.37
C LEU A 20 -6.47 -3.54 -1.94
N ILE A 21 -6.31 -2.43 -1.20
CA ILE A 21 -5.09 -1.97 -0.52
C ILE A 21 -4.65 -2.95 0.59
N TYR A 22 -5.35 -4.07 0.76
CA TYR A 22 -5.36 -4.92 1.95
C TYR A 22 -4.06 -5.66 2.26
N GLN A 23 -2.99 -5.46 1.49
CA GLN A 23 -1.67 -6.04 1.78
C GLN A 23 -0.50 -5.12 1.38
N ALA A 24 -0.70 -3.79 1.29
CA ALA A 24 0.42 -2.89 1.10
C ALA A 24 1.16 -2.67 2.43
N ASP A 25 2.47 -2.92 2.46
CA ASP A 25 3.33 -2.56 3.59
C ASP A 25 3.71 -1.07 3.54
N LEU A 26 3.87 -0.52 2.33
CA LEU A 26 4.12 0.91 2.09
C LEU A 26 3.29 1.42 0.92
N ILE A 27 2.88 2.69 1.01
CA ILE A 27 2.16 3.41 -0.05
C ILE A 27 3.01 4.56 -0.55
N VAL A 28 3.14 4.69 -1.86
CA VAL A 28 3.78 5.81 -2.55
C VAL A 28 2.69 6.64 -3.22
N ALA A 29 2.65 7.94 -2.93
CA ALA A 29 1.67 8.86 -3.49
C ALA A 29 2.25 10.27 -3.61
N LYS A 30 2.12 10.88 -4.79
CA LYS A 30 2.64 12.24 -5.07
C LYS A 30 1.89 13.39 -4.40
N ASP A 31 0.66 13.13 -3.99
CA ASP A 31 -0.23 14.08 -3.33
C ASP A 31 -0.08 14.04 -1.81
N ASP A 32 1.03 13.47 -1.31
CA ASP A 32 1.33 13.28 0.11
C ASP A 32 0.32 12.41 0.88
N SER A 33 -0.58 11.71 0.17
CA SER A 33 -1.58 10.82 0.79
C SER A 33 -1.06 9.40 1.06
N GLY A 34 0.26 9.20 0.98
CA GLY A 34 0.97 7.93 1.17
C GLY A 34 2.07 8.02 2.24
N ASN A 35 2.86 6.97 2.39
CA ASN A 35 4.04 6.97 3.26
C ASN A 35 5.22 7.75 2.66
N PHE A 36 5.35 7.71 1.33
CA PHE A 36 6.42 8.35 0.57
C PHE A 36 5.88 9.00 -0.69
N THR A 37 6.61 9.98 -1.23
CA THR A 37 6.26 10.63 -2.52
C THR A 37 7.04 10.05 -3.70
N THR A 38 8.11 9.30 -3.42
CA THR A 38 8.96 8.65 -4.41
C THR A 38 9.02 7.14 -4.20
N VAL A 39 9.23 6.39 -5.28
CA VAL A 39 9.37 4.93 -5.21
C VAL A 39 10.74 4.57 -4.64
N ASN A 40 11.80 5.34 -4.92
CA ASN A 40 13.13 5.10 -4.35
C ASN A 40 13.15 5.13 -2.81
N GLU A 41 12.46 6.08 -2.17
CA GLU A 41 12.38 6.12 -0.70
C GLU A 41 11.67 4.89 -0.13
N ALA A 42 10.58 4.46 -0.76
CA ALA A 42 9.88 3.25 -0.34
C ALA A 42 10.74 1.98 -0.51
N VAL A 43 11.50 1.87 -1.61
CA VAL A 43 12.45 0.77 -1.83
C VAL A 43 13.58 0.80 -0.80
N ALA A 44 14.09 2.00 -0.46
CA ALA A 44 15.10 2.17 0.57
C ALA A 44 14.60 1.73 1.95
N ALA A 45 13.35 2.07 2.30
CA ALA A 45 12.70 1.71 3.56
C ALA A 45 12.35 0.22 3.68
N ALA A 46 12.18 -0.50 2.57
CA ALA A 46 11.87 -1.93 2.60
C ALA A 46 12.98 -2.75 3.32
N PRO A 47 12.65 -3.75 4.14
CA PRO A 47 13.65 -4.55 4.86
C PRO A 47 14.54 -5.35 3.90
N GLU A 48 15.81 -5.52 4.27
CA GLU A 48 16.73 -6.41 3.55
C GLU A 48 16.51 -7.88 3.95
N ASN A 49 16.72 -8.79 3.00
CA ASN A 49 16.64 -10.24 3.16
C ASN A 49 15.32 -10.73 3.78
N ASN A 50 14.21 -10.04 3.49
CA ASN A 50 12.91 -10.41 4.05
C ASN A 50 12.50 -11.82 3.63
N ALA A 51 12.10 -12.65 4.59
CA ALA A 51 11.57 -13.99 4.34
C ALA A 51 10.12 -13.96 3.82
N LYS A 52 9.38 -12.90 4.14
CA LYS A 52 8.00 -12.68 3.70
C LYS A 52 7.96 -11.70 2.53
N ARG A 53 6.85 -11.72 1.78
CA ARG A 53 6.58 -10.70 0.76
C ARG A 53 6.48 -9.32 1.41
N PHE A 54 7.11 -8.33 0.80
CA PHE A 54 6.97 -6.93 1.15
C PHE A 54 6.38 -6.18 -0.05
N VAL A 55 5.27 -5.49 0.13
CA VAL A 55 4.49 -4.87 -0.95
C VAL A 55 4.56 -3.35 -0.83
N ILE A 56 5.12 -2.72 -1.87
CA ILE A 56 5.04 -1.28 -2.10
C ILE A 56 3.91 -1.04 -3.10
N TYR A 57 2.89 -0.30 -2.68
CA TYR A 57 1.79 0.13 -3.54
C TYR A 57 2.03 1.56 -4.03
N VAL A 58 1.92 1.79 -5.32
CA VAL A 58 2.19 3.08 -5.97
C VAL A 58 0.89 3.62 -6.53
N LYS A 59 0.37 4.70 -5.93
CA LYS A 59 -0.82 5.38 -6.43
C LYS A 59 -0.58 5.98 -7.80
N LYS A 60 -1.66 6.10 -8.57
CA LYS A 60 -1.66 6.69 -9.92
C LYS A 60 -0.89 8.02 -9.96
N GLY A 61 0.06 8.12 -10.88
CA GLY A 61 0.88 9.31 -11.07
C GLY A 61 2.08 9.06 -11.98
N VAL A 62 2.74 10.13 -12.41
CA VAL A 62 3.93 10.04 -13.29
C VAL A 62 5.20 10.19 -12.46
N TYR A 63 5.88 9.10 -12.15
CA TYR A 63 7.13 9.10 -11.38
C TYR A 63 8.33 9.10 -12.34
N LYS A 64 9.11 10.19 -12.35
CA LYS A 64 10.28 10.37 -13.22
C LYS A 64 11.55 10.05 -12.43
N GLU A 65 11.83 8.77 -12.25
CA GLU A 65 12.96 8.30 -11.45
C GLU A 65 13.56 7.01 -12.02
N VAL A 66 14.86 6.82 -11.78
CA VAL A 66 15.54 5.54 -12.03
C VAL A 66 15.50 4.77 -10.72
N ILE A 67 14.91 3.58 -10.74
CA ILE A 67 14.77 2.73 -9.54
C ILE A 67 15.91 1.72 -9.50
N HIS A 68 16.64 1.68 -8.38
CA HIS A 68 17.62 0.63 -8.13
C HIS A 68 17.15 -0.30 -7.00
N VAL A 69 16.77 -1.52 -7.36
CA VAL A 69 16.43 -2.57 -6.38
C VAL A 69 17.67 -3.39 -6.08
N GLY A 70 18.31 -3.12 -4.95
CA GLY A 70 19.52 -3.82 -4.53
C GLY A 70 19.28 -5.33 -4.34
N LYS A 71 20.30 -6.16 -4.60
CA LYS A 71 20.23 -7.64 -4.52
C LYS A 71 19.72 -8.19 -3.19
N LYS A 72 19.88 -7.43 -2.10
CA LYS A 72 19.42 -7.81 -0.76
C LYS A 72 17.92 -7.56 -0.54
N LYS A 73 17.24 -6.79 -1.38
CA LYS A 73 15.79 -6.52 -1.27
C LYS A 73 14.99 -7.71 -1.79
N LYS A 74 15.02 -8.81 -1.04
CA LYS A 74 14.35 -10.07 -1.39
C LYS A 74 12.84 -9.95 -1.17
N ASN A 75 12.06 -10.65 -1.99
CA ASN A 75 10.60 -10.75 -1.89
C ASN A 75 9.86 -9.40 -1.95
N LEU A 76 10.46 -8.39 -2.59
CA LEU A 76 9.85 -7.08 -2.80
C LEU A 76 8.90 -7.12 -4.00
N THR A 77 7.68 -6.64 -3.82
CA THR A 77 6.67 -6.48 -4.88
C THR A 77 6.29 -5.01 -4.98
N ILE A 78 6.27 -4.47 -6.20
CA ILE A 78 5.79 -3.11 -6.47
C ILE A 78 4.52 -3.25 -7.31
N ILE A 79 3.42 -2.69 -6.82
CA ILE A 79 2.10 -2.75 -7.48
C ILE A 79 1.65 -1.32 -7.74
N GLY A 80 1.29 -1.01 -8.98
CA GLY A 80 0.72 0.29 -9.35
C GLY A 80 -0.80 0.23 -9.43
N ASP A 81 -1.44 1.40 -9.33
CA ASP A 81 -2.80 1.58 -9.84
C ASP A 81 -2.89 1.30 -11.34
N ASN A 82 -4.07 0.85 -11.77
CA ASN A 82 -4.44 0.76 -13.18
C ASN A 82 -4.85 2.12 -13.75
#